data_AF-B9E537-F1
#
_entry.id   AF-B9E537-F1
#
_cell.length_a   1.000
_cell.length_b   1.000
_cell.length_c   1.000
_cell.angle_alpha   90.00
_cell.angle_beta   90.00
_cell.angle_gamma   90.00
#
_symmetry.space_group_name_H-M   'P 1'
#
loop_
_entity.id
_entity.type
_entity.pdbx_description
1 polymer ?
#
loop_
_entity_poly.entity_id
_entity_poly.type
_entity_poly.pdbx_seq_one_letter_code
_entity_poly.pdbx_strand_id
1 'polypeptide(L)'
;MKVNGLPSYMPAMNGNPQIGPHEFHLHQNGTCAVGDPSNPFISAGEHWNPTNQPHGNHAGDFPVLFSNNGYSRMTFFTDKFNVAQIIGKSVIL
;
A
#
# COMPACT_ATOMS: atom_id res chain seq x y z
N MET A 1 -3.32 -11.12 -3.63
CA MET A 1 -1.89 -10.84 -3.39
C MET A 1 -1.31 -11.84 -2.40
N LYS A 2 -0.03 -12.20 -2.55
CA LYS A 2 0.77 -12.96 -1.57
C LYS A 2 2.07 -12.20 -1.34
N VAL A 3 2.43 -11.97 -0.08
CA VAL A 3 3.65 -11.25 0.33
C VAL A 3 4.40 -12.11 1.33
N ASN A 4 5.73 -12.16 1.21
CA ASN A 4 6.64 -12.82 2.14
C ASN A 4 7.65 -11.79 2.67
N GLY A 5 8.21 -12.04 3.85
CA GLY A 5 9.24 -11.19 4.45
C GLY A 5 8.68 -9.93 5.14
N LEU A 6 7.38 -9.91 5.47
CA LEU A 6 6.83 -8.82 6.27
C LEU A 6 7.41 -8.87 7.70
N PRO A 7 7.68 -7.73 8.35
CA PRO A 7 8.07 -7.73 9.74
C PRO A 7 6.90 -8.20 10.63
N SER A 8 7.20 -8.68 11.84
CA SER A 8 6.17 -9.04 12.82
C SER A 8 5.45 -7.80 13.36
N TYR A 9 4.18 -7.95 13.72
CA TYR A 9 3.44 -6.88 14.40
C TYR A 9 4.16 -6.44 15.67
N MET A 10 4.30 -5.13 15.86
CA MET A 10 4.75 -4.53 17.10
C MET A 10 3.87 -3.32 17.44
N PRO A 11 3.28 -3.25 18.65
CA PRO A 11 2.55 -2.06 19.06
C PRO A 11 3.50 -0.88 19.21
N ALA A 12 2.99 0.35 19.04
CA ALA A 12 3.76 1.56 19.34
C ALA A 12 4.19 1.55 20.82
N MET A 13 5.49 1.67 21.08
CA MET A 13 6.05 1.60 22.43
C MET A 13 7.30 2.47 22.55
N ASN A 14 7.41 3.20 23.66
CA ASN A 14 8.57 4.04 24.00
C ASN A 14 8.97 5.03 22.88
N GLY A 15 7.98 5.64 22.23
CA GLY A 15 8.19 6.59 21.13
C GLY A 15 8.50 5.94 19.77
N ASN A 16 8.63 4.61 19.69
CA ASN A 16 8.75 3.92 18.41
C ASN A 16 7.37 3.77 17.75
N PRO A 17 7.28 3.97 16.43
CA PRO A 17 6.04 3.75 15.70
C PRO A 17 5.64 2.27 15.72
N GLN A 18 4.35 2.05 15.53
CA GLN A 18 3.79 0.72 15.36
C GLN A 18 4.32 0.07 14.06
N ILE A 19 4.55 -1.24 14.09
CA ILE A 19 4.84 -2.05 12.90
C ILE A 19 3.61 -2.90 12.61
N GLY A 20 3.03 -2.73 11.41
CA GLY A 20 1.85 -3.46 10.97
C GLY A 20 0.57 -3.06 11.73
N PRO A 21 -0.66 -3.33 11.24
CA PRO A 21 -0.97 -3.83 9.90
C PRO A 21 -0.36 -2.96 8.80
N HIS A 22 0.05 -3.58 7.71
CA HIS A 22 0.75 -2.88 6.64
C HIS A 22 -0.25 -2.24 5.70
N GLU A 23 -0.05 -0.96 5.44
CA GLU A 23 -0.77 -0.23 4.41
C GLU A 23 -0.49 -0.85 3.05
N PHE A 24 -1.47 -0.77 2.16
CA PHE A 24 -1.44 -1.46 0.88
C PHE A 24 -2.23 -0.63 -0.12
N HIS A 25 -1.51 0.05 -1.01
CA HIS A 25 -2.12 1.10 -1.82
C HIS A 25 -1.72 1.00 -3.28
N LEU A 26 -2.63 1.39 -4.17
CA LEU A 26 -2.32 1.71 -5.56
C LEU A 26 -1.87 3.18 -5.66
N HIS A 27 -0.72 3.42 -6.27
CA HIS A 27 -0.14 4.73 -6.47
C HIS A 27 -0.18 5.16 -7.94
N GLN A 28 -0.15 6.48 -8.16
CA GLN A 28 -0.44 7.12 -9.44
C GLN A 28 0.55 6.79 -10.57
N ASN A 29 1.80 6.49 -10.24
CA ASN A 29 2.86 6.23 -11.21
C ASN A 29 3.35 4.78 -11.13
N GLY A 30 3.53 4.13 -12.28
CA GLY A 30 4.01 2.75 -12.41
C GLY A 30 5.51 2.58 -12.16
N THR A 31 5.99 2.98 -10.99
CA THR A 31 7.39 2.86 -10.56
C THR A 31 7.46 2.46 -9.09
N CYS A 32 8.47 1.65 -8.75
CA CYS A 32 8.85 1.30 -7.37
C CYS A 32 10.31 1.71 -7.09
N ALA A 33 10.83 2.69 -7.82
CA ALA A 33 12.21 3.13 -7.66
C ALA A 33 12.41 3.76 -6.27
N VAL A 34 13.45 3.30 -5.56
CA VAL A 34 13.80 3.64 -4.18
C VAL A 34 14.28 5.10 -4.00
N GLY A 35 14.54 5.85 -5.08
CA GLY A 35 14.82 7.29 -5.00
C GLY A 35 15.72 7.71 -3.82
N ASP A 36 15.14 8.45 -2.87
CA ASP A 36 15.73 8.83 -1.59
C ASP A 36 15.54 7.70 -0.55
N PRO A 37 16.61 7.09 0.01
CA PRO A 37 16.48 6.02 1.01
C PRO A 37 15.69 6.38 2.27
N SER A 38 15.59 7.67 2.62
CA SER A 38 14.78 8.15 3.74
C SER A 38 13.28 8.25 3.40
N ASN A 39 12.95 8.29 2.10
CA ASN A 39 11.60 8.26 1.58
C ASN A 39 11.56 7.47 0.25
N PRO A 40 11.65 6.12 0.33
CA PRO A 40 12.11 5.31 -0.78
C PRO A 40 11.21 5.38 -2.01
N PHE A 41 9.90 5.43 -1.85
CA PHE A 41 9.00 5.27 -3.00
C PHE A 41 8.34 6.57 -3.47
N ILE A 42 8.96 7.73 -3.20
CA ILE A 42 8.39 9.05 -3.53
C ILE A 42 8.03 9.20 -5.02
N SER A 43 8.75 8.52 -5.93
CA SER A 43 8.48 8.57 -7.37
C SER A 43 7.16 7.89 -7.78
N ALA A 44 6.61 7.00 -6.94
CA ALA A 44 5.30 6.39 -7.15
C ALA A 44 4.15 7.41 -7.10
N GLY A 45 4.41 8.58 -6.49
CA GLY A 45 3.42 9.64 -6.28
C GLY A 45 2.48 9.31 -5.13
N GLU A 46 1.37 10.04 -5.05
CA GLU A 46 0.35 9.86 -4.02
C GLU A 46 -0.53 8.63 -4.29
N HIS A 47 -1.43 8.32 -3.35
CA HIS A 47 -2.48 7.31 -3.56
C HIS A 47 -3.31 7.68 -4.81
N TRP A 48 -3.67 6.67 -5.59
CA TRP A 48 -4.46 6.88 -6.80
C TRP A 48 -5.92 7.21 -6.45
N ASN A 49 -6.31 8.45 -6.74
CA ASN A 49 -7.61 9.02 -6.38
C ASN A 49 -8.28 9.72 -7.58
N PRO A 50 -8.86 8.96 -8.53
CA PRO A 50 -9.46 9.52 -9.74
C PRO A 50 -10.76 10.28 -9.48
N THR A 51 -11.39 10.10 -8.31
CA THR A 51 -12.70 10.65 -7.96
C THR A 51 -12.64 11.70 -6.85
N ASN A 52 -11.44 12.16 -6.51
CA ASN A 52 -11.18 13.19 -5.50
C ASN A 52 -11.89 12.94 -4.15
N GLN A 53 -11.87 11.68 -3.70
CA GLN A 53 -12.40 11.30 -2.38
C GLN A 53 -11.46 11.70 -1.24
N PRO A 54 -11.95 11.86 -0.01
CA PRO A 54 -11.09 12.05 1.14
C PRO A 54 -10.22 10.81 1.42
N HIS A 55 -9.13 11.01 2.16
CA HIS A 55 -8.23 9.95 2.59
C HIS A 55 -9.01 8.82 3.29
N GLY A 56 -8.66 7.57 2.96
CA GLY A 56 -9.32 6.37 3.47
C GLY A 56 -10.44 5.91 2.55
N ASN A 57 -10.78 6.68 1.51
CA ASN A 57 -11.76 6.32 0.51
C ASN A 57 -11.26 6.50 -0.94
N HIS A 58 -9.96 6.69 -1.17
CA HIS A 58 -9.43 6.71 -2.54
C HIS A 58 -9.72 5.39 -3.27
N ALA A 59 -9.66 5.41 -4.62
CA ALA A 59 -9.79 4.18 -5.39
C ALA A 59 -8.60 3.22 -5.18
N GLY A 60 -7.42 3.77 -4.87
CA GLY A 60 -6.22 3.03 -4.54
C GLY A 60 -6.07 2.61 -3.08
N ASP A 61 -6.99 3.01 -2.18
CA ASP A 61 -6.92 2.60 -0.77
C ASP A 61 -7.47 1.16 -0.62
N PHE A 62 -6.60 0.17 -0.40
CA PHE A 62 -6.99 -1.24 -0.27
C PHE A 62 -7.04 -1.70 1.20
N PRO A 63 -7.63 -2.88 1.50
CA PRO A 63 -7.58 -3.41 2.85
C PRO A 63 -6.13 -3.68 3.30
N VAL A 64 -5.85 -3.44 4.57
CA VAL A 64 -4.51 -3.63 5.16
C VAL A 64 -4.05 -5.10 5.13
N LEU A 65 -2.73 -5.31 5.08
CA LEU A 65 -2.12 -6.64 5.20
C LEU A 65 -1.69 -6.93 6.63
N PHE A 66 -2.19 -8.02 7.19
CA PHE A 66 -1.67 -8.57 8.44
C PHE A 66 -0.47 -9.48 8.16
N SER A 67 0.64 -9.23 8.86
CA SER A 67 1.79 -10.14 8.87
C SER A 67 1.50 -11.32 9.79
N ASN A 68 1.52 -12.53 9.22
CA ASN A 68 1.39 -13.78 9.94
C ASN A 68 2.70 -14.56 9.77
N ASN A 69 3.62 -14.40 10.72
CA ASN A 69 4.99 -14.94 10.65
C ASN A 69 5.72 -14.56 9.35
N GLY A 70 5.62 -13.27 8.98
CA GLY A 70 6.21 -12.72 7.77
C GLY A 70 5.51 -13.07 6.47
N TYR A 71 4.37 -13.77 6.54
CA TYR A 71 3.53 -14.06 5.39
C TYR A 71 2.21 -13.31 5.45
N SER A 72 1.74 -12.80 4.32
CA SER A 72 0.37 -12.32 4.16
C SER A 72 -0.23 -12.79 2.85
N ARG A 73 -1.50 -13.18 2.88
CA ARG A 73 -2.29 -13.53 1.69
C ARG A 73 -3.65 -12.88 1.79
N MET A 74 -3.99 -12.11 0.77
CA MET A 74 -5.27 -11.40 0.70
C MET A 74 -5.89 -11.54 -0.68
N THR A 75 -7.20 -11.74 -0.68
CA THR A 75 -8.06 -11.58 -1.85
C THR A 75 -9.19 -10.65 -1.44
N PHE A 76 -9.42 -9.61 -2.21
CA PHE A 76 -10.53 -8.68 -2.04
C PHE A 76 -11.10 -8.36 -3.42
N PHE A 77 -12.29 -7.76 -3.45
CA PHE A 77 -12.90 -7.24 -4.66
C PHE A 77 -13.25 -5.77 -4.45
N THR A 78 -13.28 -5.02 -5.55
CA THR A 78 -13.68 -3.61 -5.57
C THR A 78 -14.30 -3.28 -6.91
N ASP A 79 -15.22 -2.34 -6.91
CA ASP A 79 -15.90 -1.76 -8.07
C ASP A 79 -15.43 -0.33 -8.37
N LYS A 80 -14.45 0.20 -7.61
CA LYS A 80 -13.95 1.57 -7.74
C LYS A 80 -13.19 1.83 -9.05
N PHE A 81 -12.79 0.79 -9.76
CA PHE A 81 -12.10 0.88 -11.05
C PHE A 81 -12.24 -0.41 -11.88
N ASN A 82 -11.94 -0.29 -13.17
CA ASN A 82 -11.72 -1.43 -14.06
C ASN A 82 -10.22 -1.61 -14.38
N VAL A 83 -9.87 -2.76 -14.97
CA VAL A 83 -8.48 -3.14 -15.25
C VAL A 83 -7.75 -2.09 -16.10
N ALA A 84 -8.41 -1.52 -17.12
CA ALA A 84 -7.75 -0.57 -18.02
C ALA A 84 -7.32 0.72 -17.31
N GLN A 85 -8.04 1.15 -16.28
CA GLN A 85 -7.74 2.38 -15.52
C GLN A 85 -6.47 2.26 -14.66
N ILE A 86 -6.06 1.03 -14.32
CA ILE A 86 -4.94 0.77 -13.40
C ILE A 86 -3.67 0.29 -14.11
N ILE A 87 -3.69 0.15 -15.44
CA ILE A 87 -2.49 -0.14 -16.22
C ILE A 87 -1.51 1.05 -16.08
N GLY A 88 -0.24 0.75 -15.81
CA GLY A 88 0.80 1.76 -15.60
C GLY A 88 0.76 2.44 -14.21
N LYS A 89 0.04 1.86 -13.25
CA LYS A 89 0.07 2.21 -11.83
C LYS A 89 0.96 1.24 -11.05
N SER A 90 1.38 1.63 -9.85
CA SER A 90 2.19 0.79 -8.96
C SER A 90 1.44 0.46 -7.68
N VAL A 91 1.91 -0.57 -6.99
CA VAL A 91 1.41 -1.00 -5.69
C VAL A 91 2.53 -0.86 -4.69
N ILE A 92 2.29 -0.16 -3.58
CA ILE A 92 3.27 0.14 -2.53
C ILE A 92 2.76 -0.42 -1.18
N LEU A 93 3.72 -0.84 -0.34
CA LEU A 93 3.56 -1.38 1.01
C LEU A 93 4.46 -0.63 1.99
#